data_AF-A0A959TLZ8-F1
#
_entry.id   AF-A0A959TLZ8-F1
#
_cell.length_a   1.000
_cell.length_b   1.000
_cell.length_c   1.000
_cell.angle_alpha   90.00
_cell.angle_beta   90.00
_cell.angle_gamma   90.00
#
_symmetry.space_group_name_H-M   'P 1'
#
loop_
_entity.id
_entity.type
_entity.pdbx_description
1 polymer ?
#
loop_
_entity_poly.entity_id
_entity_poly.type
_entity_poly.pdbx_seq_one_letter_code
_entity_poly.pdbx_strand_id
1 'polypeptide(L)'
;MYVLSKTTEIGIIKKWMNRKFLTWWVTGLTFSIGLFFFAFSYWGNHGLGDSARLPVGHGQAIHNGDGVWTYFYPDLEKTYNQLHINDFALKDDKICAEQAKENESKYIVFDFKTSELIEFQSQQEYEKYATKHDLPETAEFKDFLKHYHDFWSGWRFYLLP
;
A
#
# COMPACT_ATOMS: atom_id res chain seq x y z
N MET A 1 -15.78 -39.07 52.68
CA MET A 1 -15.58 -37.64 52.34
C MET A 1 -14.64 -37.53 51.13
N TYR A 2 -15.04 -38.03 49.95
CA TYR A 2 -14.18 -38.09 48.73
C TYR A 2 -14.92 -37.64 47.46
N VAL A 3 -16.23 -37.44 47.53
CA VAL A 3 -17.09 -37.08 46.38
C VAL A 3 -17.13 -35.57 46.13
N LEU A 4 -16.84 -34.76 47.15
CA LEU A 4 -16.83 -33.29 47.05
C LEU A 4 -15.58 -32.71 46.36
N SER A 5 -14.40 -33.35 46.44
CA SER A 5 -13.20 -32.78 45.81
C SER A 5 -13.23 -32.91 44.28
N LYS A 6 -13.67 -34.06 43.74
CA LYS A 6 -13.76 -34.30 42.30
C LYS A 6 -14.74 -33.35 41.60
N THR A 7 -15.90 -33.08 42.18
CA THR A 7 -16.90 -32.16 41.59
C THR A 7 -16.41 -30.70 41.59
N THR A 8 -15.64 -30.31 42.62
CA THR A 8 -15.07 -28.96 42.73
C THR A 8 -13.92 -28.76 41.72
N GLU A 9 -13.04 -29.75 41.54
CA GLU A 9 -12.00 -29.75 40.51
C GLU A 9 -12.58 -29.68 39.09
N ILE A 10 -13.62 -30.48 38.79
CA ILE A 10 -14.32 -30.45 37.49
C ILE A 10 -14.97 -29.08 37.24
N GLY A 11 -15.55 -28.45 38.26
CA GLY A 11 -16.14 -27.12 38.15
C GLY A 11 -15.12 -26.00 37.88
N ILE A 12 -13.95 -26.06 38.55
CA ILE A 12 -12.85 -25.11 38.35
C ILE A 12 -12.25 -25.27 36.95
N ILE A 13 -11.99 -26.51 36.52
CA ILE A 13 -11.46 -26.81 35.17
C ILE A 13 -12.43 -26.32 34.10
N LYS A 14 -13.74 -26.60 34.23
CA LYS A 14 -14.77 -26.16 33.29
C LYS A 14 -14.87 -24.64 33.23
N LYS A 15 -14.78 -23.95 34.38
CA LYS A 15 -14.77 -22.48 34.46
C LYS A 15 -13.52 -21.88 33.82
N TRP A 16 -12.36 -22.51 34.00
CA TRP A 16 -11.10 -22.07 33.39
C TRP A 16 -11.09 -22.32 31.87
N MET A 17 -11.57 -23.46 31.41
CA MET A 17 -11.76 -23.77 29.99
C MET A 17 -12.73 -22.78 29.33
N ASN A 18 -13.88 -22.48 29.96
CA ASN A 18 -14.83 -21.49 29.45
C ASN A 18 -14.24 -20.07 29.41
N ARG A 19 -13.47 -19.68 30.44
CA ARG A 19 -12.78 -18.38 30.46
C ARG A 19 -11.74 -18.31 29.35
N LYS A 20 -10.92 -19.35 29.18
CA LYS A 20 -9.96 -19.44 28.08
C LYS A 20 -10.66 -19.38 26.73
N PHE A 21 -11.69 -20.19 26.50
CA PHE A 21 -12.46 -20.17 25.26
C PHE A 21 -13.02 -18.77 24.97
N LEU A 22 -13.64 -18.12 25.96
CA LEU A 22 -14.15 -16.76 25.82
C LEU A 22 -13.03 -15.76 25.52
N THR A 23 -11.89 -15.85 26.22
CA THR A 23 -10.73 -14.98 25.95
C THR A 23 -10.23 -15.17 24.52
N TRP A 24 -10.03 -16.41 24.07
CA TRP A 24 -9.60 -16.73 22.70
C TRP A 24 -10.58 -16.21 21.66
N TRP A 25 -11.88 -16.38 21.88
CA TRP A 25 -12.92 -15.85 20.99
C TRP A 25 -12.93 -14.33 20.93
N VAL A 26 -12.88 -13.66 22.09
CA VAL A 26 -12.88 -12.20 22.16
C VAL A 26 -11.62 -11.63 21.52
N THR A 27 -10.44 -12.21 21.79
CA THR A 27 -9.20 -11.78 21.15
C THR A 27 -9.25 -12.00 19.64
N GLY A 28 -9.67 -13.19 19.20
CA GLY A 28 -9.79 -13.51 17.78
C GLY A 28 -10.74 -12.55 17.07
N LEU A 29 -11.93 -12.33 17.63
CA LEU A 29 -12.91 -11.39 17.10
C LEU A 29 -12.37 -9.96 17.03
N THR A 30 -11.69 -9.50 18.09
CA THR A 30 -11.09 -8.15 18.11
C THR A 30 -10.04 -8.00 17.01
N PHE A 31 -9.15 -8.99 16.85
CA PHE A 31 -8.18 -9.01 15.75
C PHE A 31 -8.86 -9.03 14.39
N SER A 32 -9.87 -9.87 14.19
CA SER A 32 -10.62 -9.95 12.92
C SER A 32 -11.28 -8.63 12.56
N ILE A 33 -11.91 -7.95 13.52
CA ILE A 33 -12.52 -6.64 13.31
C ILE A 33 -11.43 -5.61 12.95
N GLY A 34 -10.30 -5.60 13.66
CA GLY A 34 -9.19 -4.70 13.38
C GLY A 34 -8.60 -4.91 11.98
N LEU A 35 -8.39 -6.16 11.58
CA LEU A 35 -7.91 -6.52 10.25
C LEU A 35 -8.91 -6.16 9.15
N PHE A 36 -10.20 -6.35 9.40
CA PHE A 36 -11.26 -5.93 8.50
C PHE A 36 -11.21 -4.41 8.25
N PHE A 37 -11.18 -3.59 9.31
CA PHE A 37 -11.03 -2.14 9.14
C PHE A 37 -9.71 -1.75 8.48
N PHE A 38 -8.63 -2.46 8.77
CA PHE A 38 -7.34 -2.23 8.13
C PHE A 38 -7.40 -2.48 6.62
N ALA A 39 -8.03 -3.56 6.16
CA ALA A 39 -8.16 -3.90 4.73
C ALA A 39 -8.86 -2.80 3.91
N PHE A 40 -9.72 -2.00 4.53
CA PHE A 40 -10.39 -0.85 3.90
C PHE A 40 -9.74 0.50 4.23
N SER A 41 -8.68 0.52 5.04
CA SER A 41 -7.93 1.73 5.35
C SER A 41 -7.00 2.13 4.19
N TYR A 42 -6.54 3.38 4.19
CA TYR A 42 -5.58 3.87 3.18
C TYR A 42 -4.35 2.97 3.01
N TRP A 43 -3.83 2.39 4.11
CA TRP A 43 -2.62 1.57 4.13
C TRP A 43 -2.86 0.07 3.93
N GLY A 44 -4.10 -0.41 4.07
CA GLY A 44 -4.44 -1.82 3.90
C GLY A 44 -5.28 -2.11 2.67
N ASN A 45 -5.86 -1.08 2.03
CA ASN A 45 -6.58 -1.22 0.78
C ASN A 45 -5.60 -1.35 -0.40
N HIS A 46 -5.36 -2.60 -0.82
CA HIS A 46 -4.59 -2.94 -2.01
C HIS A 46 -5.43 -2.91 -3.30
N GLY A 47 -6.70 -2.51 -3.19
CA GLY A 47 -7.70 -2.49 -4.24
C GLY A 47 -8.53 -3.77 -4.32
N LEU A 48 -9.45 -3.85 -5.29
CA LEU A 48 -10.45 -4.93 -5.39
C LEU A 48 -10.49 -5.49 -6.81
N GLY A 49 -10.46 -6.82 -6.94
CA GLY A 49 -10.44 -7.50 -8.23
C GLY A 49 -9.19 -7.15 -9.03
N ASP A 50 -9.38 -6.66 -10.26
CA ASP A 50 -8.29 -6.28 -11.16
C ASP A 50 -7.71 -4.88 -10.87
N SER A 51 -8.23 -4.19 -9.84
CA SER A 51 -7.71 -2.90 -9.41
C SER A 51 -6.64 -3.06 -8.35
N ALA A 52 -5.37 -3.07 -8.74
CA ALA A 52 -4.25 -3.02 -7.81
C ALA A 52 -3.97 -1.57 -7.38
N ARG A 53 -3.69 -1.37 -6.09
CA ARG A 53 -3.46 -0.06 -5.48
C ARG A 53 -2.21 -0.07 -4.61
N LEU A 54 -1.41 0.97 -4.74
CA LEU A 54 -0.19 1.21 -3.96
C LEU A 54 -0.28 2.57 -3.27
N PRO A 55 -0.41 2.64 -1.94
CA PRO A 55 -0.37 3.92 -1.22
C PRO A 55 1.05 4.50 -1.20
N VAL A 56 1.19 5.80 -1.49
CA VAL A 56 2.51 6.48 -1.63
C VAL A 56 2.72 7.67 -0.70
N GLY A 57 1.82 7.89 0.26
CA GLY A 57 1.84 9.01 1.21
C GLY A 57 0.83 10.10 0.88
N HIS A 58 0.56 11.00 1.85
CA HIS A 58 -0.29 12.19 1.66
C HIS A 58 -1.68 11.94 1.04
N GLY A 59 -2.28 10.77 1.28
CA GLY A 59 -3.57 10.40 0.69
C GLY A 59 -3.50 10.00 -0.79
N GLN A 60 -2.31 10.09 -1.41
CA GLN A 60 -2.05 9.73 -2.80
C GLN A 60 -1.85 8.22 -2.97
N ALA A 61 -2.21 7.69 -4.13
CA ALA A 61 -1.98 6.29 -4.47
C ALA A 61 -1.68 6.14 -5.96
N ILE A 62 -0.93 5.10 -6.28
CA ILE A 62 -0.67 4.66 -7.64
C ILE A 62 -1.57 3.45 -7.90
N HIS A 63 -2.18 3.41 -9.08
CA HIS A 63 -3.18 2.41 -9.44
C HIS A 63 -2.73 1.64 -10.67
N ASN A 64 -3.05 0.36 -10.72
CA ASN A 64 -2.95 -0.46 -11.92
C ASN A 64 -4.27 -1.23 -12.04
N GLY A 65 -5.18 -0.70 -12.86
CA GLY A 65 -6.59 -1.12 -12.90
C GLY A 65 -6.93 -2.19 -13.93
N ASP A 66 -6.05 -2.38 -14.90
CA ASP A 66 -6.24 -3.23 -16.07
C ASP A 66 -5.10 -4.24 -16.27
N GLY A 67 -4.11 -4.27 -15.36
CA GLY A 67 -2.90 -5.09 -15.49
C GLY A 67 -1.91 -4.59 -16.55
N VAL A 68 -2.21 -3.47 -17.23
CA VAL A 68 -1.46 -2.99 -18.39
C VAL A 68 -0.82 -1.64 -18.09
N TRP A 69 -1.59 -0.69 -17.57
CA TRP A 69 -1.15 0.68 -17.37
C TRP A 69 -1.06 1.03 -15.89
N THR A 70 -0.05 1.82 -15.55
CA THR A 70 0.09 2.39 -14.22
C THR A 70 -0.39 3.84 -14.24
N TYR A 71 -1.38 4.12 -13.41
CA TYR A 71 -2.08 5.39 -13.33
C TYR A 71 -1.69 6.12 -12.05
N PHE A 72 -1.32 7.38 -12.20
CA PHE A 72 -1.09 8.31 -11.11
C PHE A 72 -2.02 9.53 -11.25
N TYR A 73 -2.58 10.00 -10.14
CA TYR A 73 -3.53 11.12 -10.11
C TYR A 73 -2.95 12.27 -9.28
N PRO A 74 -2.21 13.22 -9.89
CA PRO A 74 -1.62 14.36 -9.18
C PRO A 74 -2.66 15.17 -8.40
N ASP A 75 -3.86 15.32 -8.98
CA ASP A 75 -5.00 16.00 -8.37
C ASP A 75 -6.13 14.98 -8.09
N LEU A 76 -6.41 14.74 -6.81
CA LEU A 76 -7.42 13.79 -6.36
C LEU A 76 -8.86 14.26 -6.64
N GLU A 77 -9.09 15.56 -6.83
CA GLU A 77 -10.40 16.11 -7.20
C GLU A 77 -10.64 16.06 -8.71
N LYS A 78 -9.55 16.05 -9.50
CA LYS A 78 -9.58 16.08 -10.97
C LYS A 78 -8.99 14.81 -11.56
N THR A 79 -9.69 13.70 -11.35
CA THR A 79 -9.26 12.37 -11.80
C THR A 79 -9.12 12.22 -13.33
N TYR A 80 -9.65 13.15 -14.12
CA TYR A 80 -9.43 13.20 -15.58
C TYR A 80 -7.98 13.58 -15.95
N ASN A 81 -7.23 14.22 -15.05
CA ASN A 81 -5.81 14.54 -15.23
C ASN A 81 -4.91 13.38 -14.77
N GLN A 82 -5.24 12.16 -15.18
CA GLN A 82 -4.42 10.99 -14.87
C GLN A 82 -3.15 10.98 -15.71
N LEU A 83 -2.03 10.66 -15.08
CA LEU A 83 -0.75 10.42 -15.74
C LEU A 83 -0.56 8.92 -15.89
N HIS A 84 -0.23 8.50 -17.10
CA HIS A 84 0.26 7.15 -17.36
C HIS A 84 1.76 7.14 -17.11
N ILE A 85 2.21 6.29 -16.20
CA ILE A 85 3.62 6.13 -15.84
C ILE A 85 4.07 4.70 -16.14
N ASN A 86 5.34 4.54 -16.49
CA ASN A 86 5.97 3.23 -16.66
C ASN A 86 6.69 2.86 -15.37
N ASP A 87 7.97 3.21 -15.30
CA ASP A 87 8.83 2.97 -14.16
C ASP A 87 8.92 4.23 -13.30
N PHE A 88 8.99 4.04 -12.00
CA PHE A 88 9.08 5.15 -11.05
C PHE A 88 9.90 4.79 -9.82
N ALA A 89 10.26 5.81 -9.06
CA ALA A 89 10.87 5.71 -7.74
C ALA A 89 10.23 6.72 -6.78
N LEU A 90 10.23 6.37 -5.50
CA LEU A 90 9.69 7.21 -4.42
C LEU A 90 10.86 7.64 -3.51
N LYS A 91 10.99 8.94 -3.26
CA LYS A 91 11.98 9.48 -2.30
C LYS A 91 11.45 10.78 -1.69
N ASP A 92 11.57 10.92 -0.37
CA ASP A 92 11.26 12.15 0.37
C ASP A 92 9.93 12.84 -0.01
N ASP A 93 8.86 12.04 0.02
CA ASP A 93 7.50 12.45 -0.34
C ASP A 93 7.37 12.97 -1.79
N LYS A 94 8.20 12.45 -2.69
CA LYS A 94 8.12 12.68 -4.13
C LYS A 94 8.02 11.37 -4.88
N ILE A 95 7.34 11.42 -6.01
CA ILE A 95 7.45 10.41 -7.06
C ILE A 95 8.26 10.99 -8.21
N CYS A 96 9.25 10.23 -8.64
CA CYS A 96 9.97 10.45 -9.88
C CYS A 96 9.57 9.34 -10.84
N ALA A 97 9.08 9.67 -12.02
CA ALA A 97 8.54 8.67 -12.92
C ALA A 97 8.84 8.98 -14.38
N GLU A 98 8.96 7.92 -15.17
CA GLU A 98 8.82 8.00 -16.61
C GLU A 98 7.33 8.04 -16.95
N GLN A 99 6.89 9.10 -17.62
CA GLN A 99 5.55 9.24 -18.14
C GLN A 99 5.46 8.59 -19.52
N ALA A 100 4.53 7.65 -19.66
CA ALA A 100 4.22 7.02 -20.92
C ALA A 100 3.47 8.02 -21.83
N LYS A 101 4.10 8.39 -22.95
CA LYS A 101 3.46 9.11 -24.06
C LYS A 101 3.75 8.39 -25.38
N GLU A 102 2.81 8.47 -26.30
CA GLU A 102 2.97 7.89 -27.63
C GLU A 102 4.21 8.49 -28.32
N ASN A 103 5.21 7.65 -28.59
CA ASN A 103 6.46 7.94 -29.30
C ASN A 103 7.53 8.78 -28.56
N GLU A 104 7.28 9.26 -27.34
CA GLU A 104 8.26 10.04 -26.57
C GLU A 104 8.15 9.76 -25.06
N SER A 105 9.26 9.40 -24.43
CA SER A 105 9.36 9.27 -22.97
C SER A 105 9.57 10.65 -22.35
N LYS A 106 8.63 11.09 -21.51
CA LYS A 106 8.82 12.26 -20.63
C LYS A 106 9.13 11.80 -19.23
N TYR A 107 9.73 12.67 -18.44
CA TYR A 107 10.03 12.39 -17.04
C TYR A 107 9.33 13.42 -16.17
N ILE A 108 8.85 12.98 -15.01
CA ILE A 108 8.13 13.85 -14.08
C ILE A 108 8.69 13.70 -12.68
N VAL A 109 8.60 14.79 -11.92
CA VAL A 109 8.74 14.79 -10.46
C VAL A 109 7.49 15.42 -9.89
N PHE A 110 6.81 14.71 -9.00
CA PHE A 110 5.67 15.24 -8.27
C PHE A 110 5.95 15.21 -6.77
N ASP A 111 5.76 16.34 -6.10
CA ASP A 111 5.88 16.46 -4.64
C ASP A 111 4.51 16.32 -3.97
N PHE A 112 4.36 15.29 -3.14
CA PHE A 112 3.11 14.96 -2.48
C PHE A 112 2.70 15.97 -1.41
N LYS A 113 3.64 16.78 -0.89
CA LYS A 113 3.38 17.83 0.12
C LYS A 113 2.88 19.11 -0.51
N THR A 114 3.53 19.54 -1.58
CA THR A 114 3.23 20.83 -2.23
C THR A 114 2.25 20.69 -3.40
N SER A 115 1.99 19.45 -3.85
CA SER A 115 1.23 19.16 -5.06
C SER A 115 1.82 19.81 -6.32
N GLU A 116 3.14 20.03 -6.32
CA GLU A 116 3.87 20.59 -7.46
C GLU A 116 4.30 19.47 -8.41
N LEU A 117 4.01 19.65 -9.70
CA LEU A 117 4.42 18.77 -10.79
C LEU A 117 5.47 19.49 -11.66
N ILE A 118 6.62 18.86 -11.84
CA ILE A 118 7.68 19.32 -12.74
C ILE A 118 7.83 18.28 -13.85
N GLU A 119 7.84 18.73 -15.10
CA GLU A 119 7.98 17.88 -16.27
C GLU A 119 9.32 18.14 -16.98
N PHE A 120 9.95 17.08 -17.47
CA PHE A 120 11.20 17.09 -18.22
C PHE A 120 10.99 16.41 -19.57
N GLN A 121 11.59 16.96 -20.63
CA GLN A 121 11.37 16.44 -21.99
C GLN A 121 12.33 15.31 -22.35
N SER A 122 13.34 15.05 -21.53
CA SER A 122 14.31 13.97 -21.77
C SER A 122 14.88 13.40 -20.47
N GLN A 123 15.42 12.19 -20.58
CA GLN A 123 16.14 11.52 -19.49
C GLN A 123 17.31 12.36 -18.97
N GLN A 124 18.08 12.98 -19.87
CA GLN A 124 19.25 13.78 -19.52
C GLN A 124 18.89 15.03 -18.71
N GLU A 125 17.78 15.68 -19.04
CA GLU A 125 17.27 16.82 -18.26
C GLU A 125 16.86 16.38 -16.85
N TYR A 126 16.14 15.26 -16.76
CA TYR A 126 15.73 14.68 -15.50
C TYR A 126 16.93 14.27 -14.63
N GLU A 127 17.88 13.51 -15.18
CA GLU A 127 19.05 13.04 -14.43
C GLU A 127 19.88 14.21 -13.87
N LYS A 128 20.09 15.25 -14.67
CA LYS A 128 20.78 16.47 -14.21
C LYS A 128 20.04 17.16 -13.05
N TYR A 129 18.71 17.17 -13.10
CA TYR A 129 17.89 17.66 -11.99
C TYR A 129 17.99 16.72 -10.78
N ALA A 130 17.87 15.42 -10.99
CA ALA A 130 17.91 14.41 -9.93
C ALA A 130 19.22 14.45 -9.15
N THR A 131 20.37 14.46 -9.83
CA THR A 131 21.68 14.59 -9.17
C THR A 131 21.80 15.87 -8.35
N LYS A 132 21.28 17.00 -8.85
CA LYS A 132 21.34 18.29 -8.15
C LYS A 132 20.47 18.32 -6.89
N HIS A 133 19.35 17.60 -6.92
CA HIS A 133 18.33 17.60 -5.88
C HIS A 133 18.34 16.35 -4.99
N ASP A 134 19.36 15.49 -5.15
CA ASP A 134 19.46 14.19 -4.48
C ASP A 134 18.17 13.35 -4.66
N LEU A 135 17.68 13.24 -5.90
CA LEU A 135 16.54 12.39 -6.26
C LEU A 135 17.02 11.11 -6.96
N PRO A 136 16.20 10.04 -6.99
CA PRO A 136 16.59 8.78 -7.60
C PRO A 136 16.93 8.93 -9.08
N GLU A 137 17.95 8.26 -9.57
CA GLU A 137 18.24 8.23 -11.01
C GLU A 137 17.26 7.28 -11.73
N THR A 138 17.14 7.38 -13.05
CA THR A 138 16.25 6.50 -13.83
C THR A 138 16.63 5.02 -13.70
N ALA A 139 17.91 4.73 -13.46
CA ALA A 139 18.40 3.38 -13.19
C ALA A 139 17.85 2.77 -11.88
N GLU A 140 17.34 3.60 -10.97
CA GLU A 140 16.71 3.16 -9.72
C GLU A 140 15.19 3.02 -9.85
N PHE A 141 14.62 3.43 -10.99
CA PHE A 141 13.19 3.28 -11.24
C PHE A 141 12.83 1.81 -11.37
N LYS A 142 11.62 1.48 -10.93
CA LYS A 142 11.07 0.14 -10.99
C LYS A 142 9.64 0.21 -11.49
N ASP A 143 9.21 -0.86 -12.12
CA ASP A 143 7.81 -1.02 -12.53
C ASP A 143 6.87 -1.08 -11.31
N PHE A 144 5.58 -0.92 -11.59
CA PHE A 144 4.54 -0.98 -10.57
C PHE A 144 4.52 -2.32 -9.83
N LEU A 145 4.69 -3.45 -10.53
CA LEU A 145 4.59 -4.78 -9.93
C LEU A 145 5.67 -5.00 -8.88
N LYS A 146 6.88 -4.51 -9.13
CA LYS A 146 7.99 -4.60 -8.20
C LYS A 146 7.70 -3.80 -6.93
N HIS A 147 7.25 -2.55 -7.06
CA HIS A 147 6.84 -1.73 -5.90
C HIS A 147 5.64 -2.34 -5.16
N TYR A 148 4.66 -2.85 -5.89
CA TYR A 148 3.47 -3.50 -5.34
C TYR A 148 3.85 -4.73 -4.51
N HIS A 149 4.69 -5.61 -5.05
CA HIS A 149 5.17 -6.79 -4.33
C HIS A 149 6.03 -6.42 -3.13
N ASP A 150 6.91 -5.43 -3.26
CA ASP A 150 7.74 -4.98 -2.14
C ASP A 150 6.85 -4.46 -0.98
N PHE A 151 5.82 -3.65 -1.28
CA PHE A 151 4.90 -3.09 -0.28
C PHE A 151 3.94 -4.12 0.33
N TRP A 152 3.28 -4.92 -0.49
CA TRP A 152 2.26 -5.90 -0.06
C TRP A 152 2.85 -7.23 0.38
N SER A 153 4.18 -7.35 0.51
CA SER A 153 4.85 -8.56 0.97
C SER A 153 4.53 -8.93 2.44
N GLY A 154 4.86 -10.18 2.79
CA GLY A 154 4.74 -10.69 4.16
C GLY A 154 3.29 -10.87 4.61
N TRP A 155 2.98 -10.45 5.84
CA TRP A 155 1.64 -10.64 6.42
C TRP A 155 0.55 -9.86 5.68
N ARG A 156 0.90 -8.75 5.03
CA ARG A 156 -0.05 -7.89 4.29
C ARG A 156 -0.64 -8.62 3.09
N PHE A 157 0.12 -9.52 2.47
CA PHE A 157 -0.35 -10.36 1.37
C PHE A 157 -1.50 -11.29 1.77
N TYR A 158 -1.64 -11.62 3.05
CA TYR A 158 -2.75 -12.49 3.51
C TYR A 158 -4.01 -11.70 3.87
N LEU A 159 -3.98 -10.37 3.73
CA LEU A 159 -5.09 -9.48 4.03
C LEU A 159 -5.74 -8.91 2.77
N LEU A 160 -5.49 -9.55 1.64
CA LEU A 160 -6.14 -9.22 0.39
C LEU A 160 -7.64 -9.56 0.50
N PRO A 161 -8.58 -8.60 0.40
CA PRO A 161 -10.00 -8.84 0.16
C PRO A 161 -10.31 -9.80 -0.99
#